data_AF-A0A1V9Y6W4-F1
#
_entry.id   AF-A0A1V9Y6W4-F1
#
_cell.length_a   1.000
_cell.length_b   1.000
_cell.length_c   1.000
_cell.angle_alpha   90.00
_cell.angle_beta   90.00
_cell.angle_gamma   90.00
#
_symmetry.space_group_name_H-M   'P 1'
#
loop_
_entity.id
_entity.type
_entity.pdbx_description
1 polymer ?
#
loop_
_entity_poly.entity_id
_entity_poly.type
_entity_poly.pdbx_seq_one_letter_code
_entity_poly.pdbx_strand_id
1 'polypeptide(L)'
;MEEELIAQRDVALEMAKQLKKQEYELQIKEKIMERRLEWSETKRIEHGAKLKQMQLRMKCMAKAMHNELWLLLVCGLLGGFGGWCLGLCIVLLNGPPVLAFLLLAPFVAGGVFVGVASVLVQRKHRDWQPRNAENTRGITSMAISLGKDLVKNE
;
A
#
# COMPACT_ATOMS: atom_id res chain seq x y z
N MET A 1 -20.66 -66.67 -37.78
CA MET A 1 -19.30 -66.10 -37.89
C MET A 1 -19.28 -64.70 -38.50
N GLU A 2 -19.97 -64.41 -39.61
CA GLU A 2 -19.98 -63.03 -40.18
C GLU A 2 -20.70 -62.01 -39.29
N GLU A 3 -21.83 -62.38 -38.67
CA GLU A 3 -22.60 -61.49 -37.79
C GLU A 3 -21.86 -61.11 -36.50
N GLU A 4 -21.05 -62.02 -35.95
CA GLU A 4 -20.25 -61.79 -34.74
C GLU A 4 -19.09 -60.81 -35.01
N LEU A 5 -18.51 -60.85 -36.22
CA LEU A 5 -17.48 -59.91 -36.65
C LEU A 5 -18.05 -58.51 -36.89
N ILE A 6 -19.29 -58.41 -37.38
CA ILE A 6 -20.01 -57.13 -37.53
C ILE A 6 -20.31 -56.52 -36.16
N ALA A 7 -20.79 -57.33 -35.19
CA ALA A 7 -21.04 -56.86 -33.84
C ALA A 7 -19.76 -56.36 -33.15
N GLN A 8 -18.62 -57.04 -33.31
CA GLN A 8 -17.33 -56.57 -32.77
C GLN A 8 -16.88 -55.25 -33.40
N ARG A 9 -17.10 -55.08 -34.70
CA ARG A 9 -16.80 -53.83 -35.40
C ARG A 9 -17.65 -52.67 -34.90
N ASP A 10 -18.94 -52.89 -34.70
CA ASP A 10 -19.87 -51.85 -34.22
C ASP A 10 -19.55 -51.41 -32.79
N VAL A 11 -19.22 -52.38 -31.92
CA VAL A 11 -18.73 -52.10 -30.56
C VAL A 11 -17.42 -51.31 -30.59
N ALA A 12 -16.46 -51.67 -31.44
CA ALA A 12 -15.20 -50.94 -31.59
C ALA A 12 -15.41 -49.50 -32.11
N LEU A 13 -16.35 -49.30 -33.04
CA LEU A 13 -16.72 -47.97 -33.55
C LEU A 13 -17.39 -47.12 -32.47
N GLU A 14 -18.26 -47.70 -31.66
CA GLU A 14 -18.90 -47.00 -30.54
C GLU A 14 -17.88 -46.62 -29.47
N MET A 15 -16.97 -47.53 -29.12
CA MET A 15 -15.86 -47.25 -28.20
C MET A 15 -14.95 -46.14 -28.74
N ALA A 16 -14.60 -46.17 -30.03
CA ALA A 16 -13.81 -45.11 -30.66
C ALA A 16 -14.54 -43.74 -30.61
N LYS A 17 -15.86 -43.74 -30.78
CA LYS A 17 -16.68 -42.51 -30.67
C LYS A 17 -16.71 -41.98 -29.24
N GLN A 18 -16.84 -42.86 -28.24
CA GLN A 18 -16.81 -42.48 -26.82
C GLN A 18 -15.43 -41.96 -26.41
N LEU A 19 -14.35 -42.59 -26.86
CA LEU A 19 -12.99 -42.13 -26.61
C LEU A 19 -12.73 -40.75 -27.21
N LYS A 20 -13.16 -40.49 -28.46
CA LYS A 20 -13.08 -39.15 -29.06
C LYS A 20 -13.85 -38.11 -28.27
N LYS A 21 -15.02 -38.47 -27.74
CA LYS A 21 -15.82 -37.58 -26.89
C LYS A 21 -15.10 -37.27 -25.58
N GLN A 22 -14.52 -38.29 -24.93
CA GLN A 22 -13.75 -38.13 -23.70
C GLN A 22 -12.48 -37.28 -23.93
N GLU A 23 -11.77 -37.50 -25.03
CA GLU A 23 -10.59 -36.72 -25.40
C GLU A 23 -10.94 -35.23 -25.58
N TYR A 24 -12.06 -34.94 -26.26
CA TYR A 24 -12.55 -33.57 -26.41
C TYR A 24 -12.94 -32.92 -25.07
N GLU A 25 -13.62 -33.66 -24.19
CA GLU A 25 -13.96 -33.17 -22.84
C GLU A 25 -12.72 -32.91 -21.98
N LEU A 26 -11.68 -33.74 -22.10
CA LEU A 26 -10.41 -33.54 -21.41
C LEU A 26 -9.66 -32.31 -21.94
N GLN A 27 -9.59 -32.13 -23.26
CA GLN A 27 -8.97 -30.94 -23.86
C GLN A 27 -9.66 -29.63 -23.42
N ILE A 28 -10.98 -29.63 -23.27
CA ILE A 28 -11.70 -28.46 -22.75
C ILE A 28 -11.33 -28.20 -21.29
N LYS A 29 -11.29 -29.25 -20.46
CA LYS A 29 -10.93 -29.12 -19.04
C LYS A 29 -9.50 -28.61 -18.87
N GLU A 30 -8.57 -29.11 -19.67
CA GLU A 30 -7.17 -28.67 -19.70
C GLU A 30 -7.08 -27.16 -20.00
N LYS A 31 -7.71 -26.71 -21.10
CA LYS A 31 -7.77 -25.27 -21.47
C LYS A 31 -8.42 -24.37 -20.41
N ILE A 32 -9.36 -24.90 -19.63
CA ILE A 32 -9.98 -24.14 -18.52
C ILE A 32 -9.02 -24.07 -17.33
N MET A 33 -8.33 -25.16 -17.02
CA MET A 33 -7.36 -25.21 -15.93
C MET A 33 -6.15 -24.33 -16.21
N GLU A 34 -5.63 -24.33 -17.43
CA GLU A 34 -4.56 -23.43 -17.89
C GLU A 34 -4.94 -21.96 -17.69
N ARG A 35 -6.11 -21.55 -18.21
CA ARG A 35 -6.61 -20.17 -18.03
C ARG A 35 -6.79 -19.78 -16.57
N ARG A 36 -7.24 -20.71 -15.72
CA ARG A 36 -7.37 -20.46 -14.28
C ARG A 36 -6.00 -20.32 -13.61
N LEU A 37 -5.02 -21.11 -14.04
CA LEU A 37 -3.66 -21.05 -13.53
C LEU A 37 -3.02 -19.70 -13.87
N GLU A 38 -3.06 -19.29 -15.15
CA GLU A 38 -2.58 -17.97 -15.61
C GLU A 38 -3.25 -16.82 -14.84
N TRP A 39 -4.57 -16.91 -14.65
CA TRP A 39 -5.29 -15.89 -13.89
C TRP A 39 -4.90 -15.87 -12.40
N SER A 40 -4.59 -17.03 -11.82
CA SER A 40 -4.12 -17.11 -10.44
C SER A 40 -2.70 -16.57 -10.27
N GLU A 41 -1.83 -16.80 -11.26
CA GLU A 41 -0.45 -16.32 -11.25
C GLU A 41 -0.39 -14.80 -11.41
N THR A 42 -1.12 -14.26 -12.39
CA THR A 42 -1.24 -12.81 -12.57
C THR A 42 -1.77 -12.12 -11.32
N LYS A 43 -2.79 -12.68 -10.66
CA LYS A 43 -3.29 -12.18 -9.38
C LYS A 43 -2.27 -12.24 -8.26
N ARG A 44 -1.52 -13.34 -8.13
CA ARG A 44 -0.46 -13.47 -7.11
C ARG A 44 0.61 -12.40 -7.30
N ILE A 45 1.01 -12.16 -8.55
CA ILE A 45 1.99 -11.12 -8.88
C ILE A 45 1.43 -9.73 -8.54
N GLU A 46 0.18 -9.45 -8.90
CA GLU A 46 -0.48 -8.18 -8.61
C GLU A 46 -0.60 -7.93 -7.10
N HIS A 47 -1.06 -8.93 -6.33
CA HIS A 47 -1.16 -8.86 -4.89
C HIS A 47 0.22 -8.72 -4.24
N GLY A 48 1.23 -9.44 -4.72
CA GLY A 48 2.61 -9.32 -4.24
C GLY A 48 3.20 -7.93 -4.48
N ALA A 49 2.95 -7.34 -5.65
CA ALA A 49 3.37 -5.98 -5.96
C ALA A 49 2.66 -4.95 -5.08
N LYS A 50 1.33 -5.08 -4.88
CA LYS A 50 0.56 -4.23 -3.98
C LYS A 50 1.05 -4.32 -2.52
N LEU A 51 1.33 -5.52 -2.03
CA LEU A 51 1.86 -5.73 -0.68
C LEU A 51 3.23 -5.07 -0.51
N LYS A 52 4.15 -5.24 -1.46
CA LYS A 52 5.47 -4.56 -1.43
C LYS A 52 5.32 -3.04 -1.43
N GLN A 53 4.43 -2.50 -2.26
CA GLN A 53 4.14 -1.07 -2.27
C GLN A 53 3.57 -0.57 -0.93
N MET A 54 2.65 -1.33 -0.32
CA MET A 54 2.10 -0.99 0.99
C MET A 54 3.18 -1.04 2.08
N GLN A 55 4.03 -2.07 2.09
CA GLN A 55 5.14 -2.18 3.04
C GLN A 55 6.13 -1.01 2.93
N LEU A 56 6.48 -0.61 1.70
CA LEU A 56 7.35 0.55 1.48
C LEU A 56 6.69 1.84 1.96
N ARG A 57 5.39 2.03 1.71
CA ARG A 57 4.63 3.18 2.23
C ARG A 57 4.62 3.18 3.76
N MET A 58 4.37 2.04 4.39
CA MET A 58 4.36 1.93 5.86
C MET A 58 5.72 2.25 6.46
N LYS A 59 6.82 1.75 5.88
CA LYS A 59 8.19 2.09 6.33
C LYS A 59 8.49 3.58 6.21
N CYS A 60 8.07 4.20 5.09
CA CYS A 60 8.24 5.65 4.89
C CYS A 60 7.40 6.46 5.90
N MET A 61 6.15 6.06 6.14
CA MET A 61 5.28 6.68 7.14
C MET A 61 5.82 6.52 8.55
N ALA A 62 6.35 5.35 8.91
CA ALA A 62 6.94 5.12 10.23
C ALA A 62 8.14 6.05 10.48
N LYS A 63 9.03 6.21 9.48
CA LYS A 63 10.18 7.12 9.58
C LYS A 63 9.73 8.58 9.70
N ALA A 64 8.70 8.99 8.95
CA ALA A 64 8.15 10.34 9.04
C ALA A 64 7.52 10.61 10.41
N MET A 65 6.72 9.69 10.93
CA MET A 65 6.09 9.80 12.26
C MET A 65 7.13 9.91 13.37
N HIS A 66 8.24 9.17 13.27
CA HIS A 66 9.33 9.28 14.25
C HIS A 66 9.95 10.67 14.29
N ASN A 67 10.23 11.26 13.11
CA ASN A 67 10.77 12.61 13.03
C ASN A 67 9.76 13.67 13.50
N GLU A 68 8.49 13.51 13.18
CA GLU A 68 7.42 14.41 13.65
C GLU A 68 7.26 14.36 15.17
N LEU A 69 7.36 13.16 15.77
CA LEU A 69 7.32 13.00 17.22
C LEU A 69 8.49 13.69 17.91
N TRP A 70 9.71 13.54 17.37
CA TRP A 70 10.89 14.24 17.85
C TRP A 70 10.74 15.76 17.74
N LEU A 71 10.21 16.25 16.62
CA LEU A 71 10.00 17.68 16.41
C LEU A 71 9.04 18.25 17.46
N LEU A 72 7.94 17.54 17.74
CA LEU A 72 6.95 17.94 18.72
C LEU A 72 7.54 17.94 20.14
N LEU A 73 8.34 16.92 20.49
CA LEU A 73 8.98 16.81 21.78
C LEU A 73 10.04 17.91 22.01
N VAL A 74 10.83 18.23 20.99
CA VAL A 74 11.80 19.33 21.01
C VAL A 74 11.12 20.69 21.13
N CYS A 75 10.06 20.94 20.35
CA CYS A 75 9.29 22.18 20.46
C CYS A 75 8.60 22.33 21.83
N GLY A 76 8.07 21.24 22.40
CA GLY A 76 7.51 21.23 23.74
C GLY A 76 8.55 21.56 24.81
N LEU A 77 9.75 20.95 24.74
CA LEU A 77 10.87 21.25 25.64
C LEU A 77 11.34 22.70 25.52
N LEU A 78 11.47 23.23 24.30
CA LEU A 78 11.83 24.64 24.06
C LEU A 78 10.78 25.60 24.62
N GLY A 79 9.49 25.30 24.43
CA GLY A 79 8.39 26.08 25.00
C GLY A 79 8.39 26.06 26.53
N GLY A 80 8.61 24.89 27.13
CA GLY A 80 8.75 24.75 28.58
C GLY A 80 9.97 25.48 29.14
N PHE A 81 11.11 25.39 28.47
CA PHE A 81 12.32 26.12 28.83
C PHE A 81 12.11 27.64 28.77
N GLY A 82 11.47 28.15 27.71
CA GLY A 82 11.11 29.56 27.59
C GLY A 82 10.18 30.04 28.71
N GLY A 83 9.14 29.26 29.01
CA GLY A 83 8.24 29.54 30.13
C GLY A 83 8.94 29.54 31.50
N TRP A 84 9.92 28.65 31.69
CA TRP A 84 10.71 28.57 32.90
C TRP A 84 11.65 29.78 33.08
N CYS A 85 12.34 30.22 32.01
CA CYS A 85 13.15 31.43 32.02
C CYS A 85 12.34 32.67 32.37
N LEU A 86 11.15 32.84 31.76
CA LEU A 86 10.24 33.94 32.06
C LEU A 86 9.70 33.88 33.49
N GLY A 87 9.36 32.68 33.98
CA GLY A 87 8.95 32.48 35.37
C GLY A 87 10.04 32.89 36.37
N LEU A 88 11.30 32.55 36.09
CA LEU A 88 12.47 32.99 36.87
C LEU A 88 12.62 34.51 36.89
N CYS A 89 12.46 35.18 35.74
CA CYS A 89 12.49 36.64 35.67
C CYS A 89 11.43 37.29 36.58
N ILE A 90 10.21 36.73 36.64
CA ILE A 90 9.13 37.24 37.49
C ILE A 90 9.47 37.09 38.97
N VAL A 91 10.03 35.95 39.37
CA VAL A 91 10.46 35.71 40.76
C VAL A 91 11.59 36.67 41.14
N LEU A 92 12.56 36.90 40.24
CA LEU A 92 13.66 37.84 40.46
C LEU A 92 13.19 39.31 40.59
N LEU A 93 12.07 39.66 39.96
CA LEU A 93 11.47 41.00 40.02
C LEU A 93 10.49 41.16 41.21
N ASN A 94 10.57 40.31 42.25
CA ASN A 94 9.68 40.27 43.41
C ASN A 94 8.19 39.99 43.07
N GLY A 95 7.92 39.33 41.95
CA GLY A 95 6.58 38.86 41.62
C GLY A 95 6.16 37.64 42.45
N PRO A 96 4.85 37.42 42.66
CA PRO A 96 4.37 36.23 43.36
C PRO A 96 4.68 34.96 42.55
N PRO A 97 5.21 33.89 43.18
CA PRO A 97 5.62 32.67 42.49
C PRO A 97 4.44 31.94 41.83
N VAL A 98 3.21 32.18 42.31
CA VAL A 98 1.98 31.63 41.72
C VAL A 98 1.81 32.09 40.27
N LEU A 99 2.18 33.35 39.94
CA LEU A 99 2.11 33.84 38.56
C LEU A 99 3.12 33.13 37.64
N ALA A 100 4.30 32.78 38.16
CA ALA A 100 5.31 32.06 37.39
C ALA A 100 4.83 30.64 37.00
N PHE A 101 4.17 29.93 37.92
CA PHE A 101 3.55 28.63 37.61
C PHE A 101 2.35 28.75 36.67
N LEU A 102 1.54 29.81 36.81
CA LEU A 102 0.39 30.05 35.93
C LEU A 102 0.82 30.33 34.49
N LEU A 103 1.95 31.02 34.29
CA LEU A 103 2.51 31.33 32.97
C LEU A 103 3.21 30.14 32.32
N LEU A 104 3.71 29.18 33.09
CA LEU A 104 4.37 27.99 32.54
C LEU A 104 3.43 27.21 31.60
N ALA A 105 2.16 27.03 31.99
CA ALA A 105 1.16 26.28 31.22
C ALA A 105 0.90 26.84 29.81
N PRO A 106 0.61 28.15 29.61
CA PRO A 106 0.42 28.71 28.27
C PRO A 106 1.70 28.72 27.43
N PHE A 107 2.89 28.85 28.03
CA PHE A 107 4.14 28.76 27.28
C PHE A 107 4.43 27.34 26.78
N VAL A 108 4.16 26.32 27.60
CA VAL A 108 4.23 24.92 27.17
C VAL A 108 3.20 24.65 26.08
N ALA A 109 1.95 25.07 26.27
CA ALA A 109 0.89 24.92 25.28
C ALA A 109 1.27 25.61 23.95
N GLY A 110 1.79 26.85 24.01
CA GLY A 110 2.27 27.59 22.85
C GLY A 110 3.40 26.87 22.11
N GLY A 111 4.39 26.34 22.84
CA GLY A 111 5.46 25.53 22.25
C GLY A 111 4.94 24.28 21.53
N VAL A 112 3.96 23.59 22.11
CA VAL A 112 3.31 22.44 21.48
C VAL A 112 2.53 22.86 20.23
N PHE A 113 1.78 23.97 20.27
CA PHE A 113 1.06 24.49 19.10
C PHE A 113 2.00 24.84 17.94
N VAL A 114 3.15 25.45 18.22
CA VAL A 114 4.19 25.75 17.20
C VAL A 114 4.79 24.45 16.64
N GLY A 115 5.03 23.45 17.49
CA GLY A 115 5.45 22.11 17.06
C GLY A 115 4.44 21.44 16.13
N VAL A 116 3.16 21.50 16.47
CA VAL A 116 2.08 20.95 15.61
C VAL A 116 1.97 21.73 14.30
N ALA A 117 2.01 23.06 14.34
CA ALA A 117 1.92 23.91 13.15
C ALA A 117 3.09 23.65 12.18
N SER A 118 4.32 23.52 12.68
CA SER A 118 5.49 23.21 11.85
C SER A 118 5.39 21.83 11.21
N VAL A 119 4.87 20.81 11.90
CA VAL A 119 4.58 19.49 11.31
C VAL A 119 3.52 19.60 10.21
N LEU A 120 2.45 20.37 10.42
CA LEU A 120 1.40 20.57 9.40
C LEU A 120 1.94 21.29 8.16
N VAL A 121 2.81 22.30 8.34
CA VAL A 121 3.48 22.99 7.23
C VAL A 121 4.41 22.06 6.47
N GLN A 122 5.21 21.23 7.17
CA GLN A 122 6.08 20.25 6.52
C GLN A 122 5.28 19.20 5.73
N ARG A 123 4.16 18.71 6.29
CA ARG A 123 3.25 17.79 5.59
C ARG A 123 2.67 18.43 4.34
N LYS A 124 2.16 19.67 4.46
CA LYS A 124 1.63 20.43 3.33
C LYS A 124 2.71 20.61 2.26
N HIS A 125 3.90 21.07 2.63
CA HIS A 125 5.02 21.25 1.68
C HIS A 125 5.42 19.95 0.96
N ARG A 126 5.35 18.80 1.65
CA ARG A 126 5.58 17.48 1.04
C ARG A 126 4.49 17.10 0.03
N ASP A 127 3.26 17.55 0.23
CA ASP A 127 2.16 17.34 -0.71
C ASP A 127 2.26 18.26 -1.95
N TRP A 128 2.85 19.45 -1.80
CA TRP A 128 3.10 20.39 -2.92
C TRP A 128 4.32 20.01 -3.77
N GLN A 129 5.23 19.19 -3.27
CA GLN A 129 6.27 18.63 -4.14
C GLN A 129 5.59 17.74 -5.19
N PRO A 130 5.70 18.08 -6.49
CA PRO A 130 5.08 17.28 -7.52
C PRO A 130 5.63 15.86 -7.40
N ARG A 131 4.72 14.91 -7.14
CA ARG A 131 5.04 13.50 -7.11
C ARG A 131 5.54 13.10 -8.50
N ASN A 132 6.86 13.14 -8.71
CA ASN A 132 7.52 12.45 -9.83
C ASN A 132 7.19 10.94 -9.86
N ALA A 133 6.50 10.42 -8.83
CA ALA A 133 5.92 9.08 -8.76
C ALA A 133 4.63 8.88 -9.60
N GLU A 134 3.99 9.94 -10.10
CA GLU A 134 2.84 9.80 -11.02
C GLU A 134 3.31 9.38 -12.43
N ASN A 135 4.49 9.82 -12.85
CA ASN A 135 5.12 9.38 -14.10
C ASN A 135 5.45 7.87 -14.08
N THR A 136 5.90 7.33 -12.93
CA THR A 136 6.17 5.89 -12.80
C THR A 136 4.90 5.04 -12.78
N ARG A 137 3.79 5.56 -12.24
CA ARG A 137 2.48 4.88 -12.27
C ARG A 137 1.92 4.81 -13.68
N GLY A 138 2.06 5.88 -14.47
CA GLY A 138 1.70 5.92 -15.88
C GLY A 138 2.47 4.89 -16.72
N ILE A 139 3.78 4.75 -16.47
CA ILE A 139 4.62 3.74 -17.16
C ILE A 139 4.18 2.32 -16.78
N THR A 140 3.94 2.04 -15.49
CA THR A 140 3.47 0.71 -15.08
C THR A 140 2.04 0.39 -15.54
N SER A 141 1.13 1.38 -15.60
CA SER A 141 -0.21 1.16 -16.13
C SER A 141 -0.22 0.99 -17.65
N MET A 142 0.66 1.70 -18.38
CA MET A 142 0.86 1.47 -19.81
C MET A 142 1.41 0.07 -20.09
N ALA A 143 2.39 -0.41 -19.31
CA ALA A 143 2.94 -1.75 -19.47
C ALA A 143 1.89 -2.85 -19.23
N ILE A 144 1.00 -2.66 -18.25
CA ILE A 144 -0.09 -3.61 -17.96
C ILE A 144 -1.20 -3.52 -19.03
N SER A 145 -1.46 -2.34 -19.61
CA SER A 145 -2.40 -2.19 -20.74
C SER A 145 -1.85 -2.87 -22.00
N LEU A 146 -0.59 -2.61 -22.35
CA LEU A 146 0.09 -3.25 -23.48
C LEU A 146 0.10 -4.78 -23.38
N GLY A 147 0.35 -5.32 -22.19
CA GLY A 147 0.26 -6.77 -21.96
C GLY A 147 -1.16 -7.32 -22.13
N LYS A 148 -2.19 -6.56 -21.76
CA LYS A 148 -3.60 -6.94 -21.96
C LYS A 148 -4.03 -6.87 -23.42
N ASP A 149 -3.54 -5.88 -24.16
CA ASP A 149 -3.91 -5.66 -25.56
C ASP A 149 -3.22 -6.66 -26.50
N LEU A 150 -2.02 -7.16 -26.14
CA LEU A 150 -1.35 -8.26 -26.84
C LEU A 150 -2.09 -9.59 -26.67
N VAL A 151 -2.54 -9.91 -25.45
CA VAL A 151 -3.29 -11.15 -25.15
C VAL A 151 -4.71 -11.16 -25.77
N LYS A 152 -5.23 -10.00 -26.18
CA LYS A 152 -6.56 -9.89 -26.79
C LYS A 152 -6.55 -10.01 -28.33
N ASN A 153 -5.38 -9.94 -28.96
CA ASN A 153 -5.20 -9.98 -30.41
C ASN A 153 -4.59 -11.30 -30.94
N GLU A 154 -4.37 -12.29 -30.07
CA GLU A 154 -4.12 -13.71 -30.43
C GLU A 154 -5.40 -14.55 -30.20
#